data_AF-A0A538SR11-F1
#
_entry.id   AF-A0A538SR11-F1
#
_cell.length_a   1.000
_cell.length_b   1.000
_cell.length_c   1.000
_cell.angle_alpha   90.00
_cell.angle_beta   90.00
_cell.angle_gamma   90.00
#
_symmetry.space_group_name_H-M   'P 1'
#
loop_
_entity.id
_entity.type
_entity.pdbx_description
1 polymer ?
#
loop_
_entity_poly.entity_id
_entity_poly.type
_entity_poly.pdbx_seq_one_letter_code
_entity_poly.pdbx_strand_id
1 'polypeptide(L)'
;MRRAAERHVEGSLAADFGSRLLGVVIAGGLSGGLACVAVGFLLEAIGRVSGFAGSGEGFRRFLAGGGWLWLPLWGAALGALRAVPWGPVRGLRLAAVALAVALAALPLIERPRVTDRPRTERLATARDKARAILRWSYRSPAGVESVLGLSRDPDPQVREQAILALGENLIVSDIEHSSPVHPSRFRDHPLRDRLRRRLSEALAADPVESVRAQAARALWKAPSTFGREPAAAETLAAILDRALEPRALERLTWLALDGAAGPRHPALERAAARFAAATADPELRRAARAAAR
;
A
#
# COMPACT_ATOMS: atom_id res chain seq x y z
N MET A 1 5.73 -31.43 55.50
CA MET A 1 4.45 -30.84 55.04
C MET A 1 4.53 -29.31 54.87
N ARG A 2 5.09 -28.54 55.81
CA ARG A 2 5.21 -27.06 55.73
C ARG A 2 5.86 -26.53 54.43
N ARG A 3 6.98 -27.12 53.99
CA ARG A 3 7.66 -26.76 52.73
C ARG A 3 6.86 -27.04 51.45
N ALA A 4 5.88 -27.95 51.50
CA ALA A 4 5.05 -28.25 50.33
C ALA A 4 3.90 -27.23 50.20
N ALA A 5 3.31 -26.82 51.33
CA ALA A 5 2.31 -25.76 51.37
C ALA A 5 2.89 -24.39 50.94
N GLU A 6 4.09 -24.05 51.41
CA GLU A 6 4.79 -22.81 51.03
C GLU A 6 5.03 -22.73 49.51
N ARG A 7 5.48 -23.83 48.88
CA ARG A 7 5.65 -23.87 47.40
C ARG A 7 4.35 -23.71 46.62
N HIS A 8 3.24 -24.23 47.14
CA HIS A 8 1.95 -24.13 46.47
C HIS A 8 1.42 -22.69 46.49
N VAL A 9 1.58 -21.99 47.62
CA VAL A 9 1.22 -20.58 47.76
C VAL A 9 2.09 -19.69 46.86
N GLU A 10 3.41 -19.94 46.82
CA GLU A 10 4.33 -19.22 45.91
C GLU A 10 3.97 -19.42 44.43
N GLY A 11 3.57 -20.64 44.05
CA GLY A 11 3.12 -20.95 42.69
C GLY A 11 1.86 -20.20 42.27
N SER A 12 0.85 -20.13 43.16
CA SER A 12 -0.38 -19.38 42.90
C SER A 12 -0.13 -17.88 42.75
N LEU A 13 0.68 -17.30 43.65
CA LEU A 13 1.02 -15.88 43.61
C LEU A 13 1.82 -15.51 42.34
N ALA A 14 2.68 -16.40 41.86
CA ALA A 14 3.42 -16.21 40.62
C ALA A 14 2.50 -16.26 39.39
N ALA A 15 1.53 -17.18 39.35
CA ALA A 15 0.56 -17.28 38.26
C ALA A 15 -0.34 -16.04 38.18
N ASP A 16 -0.84 -15.58 39.32
CA ASP A 16 -1.67 -14.37 39.40
C ASP A 16 -0.89 -13.12 38.97
N PHE A 17 0.36 -12.97 39.42
CA PHE A 17 1.22 -11.88 38.97
C PHE A 17 1.52 -11.96 37.47
N GLY A 18 1.79 -13.15 36.95
CA GLY A 18 2.06 -13.38 35.53
C GLY A 18 0.90 -12.94 34.62
N SER A 19 -0.34 -13.30 34.99
CA SER A 19 -1.53 -12.88 34.23
C SER A 19 -1.73 -11.36 34.23
N ARG A 20 -1.53 -10.71 35.38
CA ARG A 20 -1.61 -9.24 35.52
C ARG A 20 -0.52 -8.53 34.74
N LEU A 21 0.72 -9.03 34.82
CA LEU A 21 1.86 -8.51 34.07
C LEU A 21 1.60 -8.59 32.56
N LEU A 22 1.16 -9.75 32.07
CA LEU A 22 0.81 -9.92 30.65
C LEU A 22 -0.28 -8.93 30.22
N GLY A 23 -1.33 -8.77 31.03
CA GLY A 23 -2.42 -7.83 30.76
C GLY A 23 -1.93 -6.38 30.60
N VAL A 24 -1.10 -5.88 31.53
CA VAL A 24 -0.59 -4.50 31.42
C VAL A 24 0.45 -4.31 30.34
N VAL A 25 1.24 -5.34 30.02
CA VAL A 25 2.19 -5.32 28.89
C VAL A 25 1.43 -5.20 27.57
N ILE A 26 0.39 -6.00 27.38
CA ILE A 26 -0.48 -5.93 26.18
C ILE A 26 -1.17 -4.58 26.10
N ALA A 27 -1.80 -4.13 27.21
CA ALA A 27 -2.49 -2.84 27.25
C ALA A 27 -1.54 -1.67 26.96
N GLY A 28 -0.32 -1.72 27.50
CA GLY A 28 0.73 -0.74 27.23
C GLY A 28 1.15 -0.75 25.75
N GLY A 29 1.34 -1.92 25.15
CA GLY A 29 1.69 -2.06 23.75
C GLY A 29 0.62 -1.51 22.80
N LEU A 30 -0.65 -1.84 23.05
CA LEU A 30 -1.79 -1.31 22.29
C LEU A 30 -1.88 0.21 22.42
N SER A 31 -1.70 0.73 23.64
CA SER A 31 -1.73 2.17 23.91
C SER A 31 -0.58 2.90 23.20
N GLY A 32 0.62 2.32 23.16
CA GLY A 32 1.76 2.83 22.39
C GLY A 32 1.49 2.88 20.88
N GLY A 33 0.85 1.83 20.35
CA GLY A 33 0.40 1.79 18.95
C GLY A 33 -0.65 2.86 18.62
N LEU A 34 -1.66 3.05 19.48
CA LEU A 34 -2.67 4.10 19.31
C LEU A 34 -2.06 5.50 19.41
N ALA A 35 -1.15 5.72 20.36
CA ALA A 35 -0.42 6.98 20.49
C ALA A 35 0.39 7.30 19.24
N CYS A 36 1.01 6.29 18.60
CA CYS A 36 1.70 6.45 17.32
C CYS A 36 0.77 7.03 16.24
N VAL A 37 -0.43 6.46 16.09
CA VAL A 37 -1.41 6.93 15.11
C VAL A 37 -1.85 8.36 15.45
N ALA A 38 -2.16 8.64 16.71
CA ALA A 38 -2.58 9.96 17.17
C ALA A 38 -1.51 11.03 16.93
N VAL A 39 -0.24 10.74 17.21
CA VAL A 39 0.89 11.64 16.92
C VAL A 39 1.00 11.93 15.44
N GLY A 40 0.81 10.93 14.57
CA GLY A 40 0.81 11.12 13.11
C GLY A 40 -0.24 12.14 12.66
N PHE A 41 -1.49 11.96 13.10
CA PHE A 41 -2.58 12.89 12.80
C PHE A 41 -2.34 14.29 13.39
N LEU A 42 -1.81 14.38 14.60
CA LEU A 42 -1.53 15.65 15.26
C LEU A 42 -0.43 16.43 14.53
N LEU A 43 0.65 15.77 14.12
CA LEU A 43 1.74 16.40 13.37
C LEU A 43 1.26 16.92 12.01
N GLU A 44 0.36 16.18 11.36
CA GLU A 44 -0.29 16.62 10.12
C GLU A 44 -1.24 17.80 10.33
N ALA A 45 -2.02 17.80 11.42
CA ALA A 45 -2.86 18.94 11.78
C ALA A 45 -2.03 20.20 12.10
N ILE A 46 -0.95 20.06 12.87
CA ILE A 46 -0.02 21.16 13.17
C ILE A 46 0.64 21.67 11.90
N GLY A 47 1.09 20.77 11.01
CA GLY A 47 1.68 21.16 9.73
C GLY A 47 0.72 22.00 8.86
N ARG A 48 -0.58 21.65 8.87
CA ARG A 48 -1.62 22.43 8.18
C ARG A 48 -1.82 23.82 8.77
N VAL A 49 -1.79 23.97 10.09
CA VAL A 49 -2.04 25.25 10.78
C VAL A 49 -0.82 26.16 10.75
N SER A 50 0.38 25.60 10.91
CA SER A 50 1.61 26.37 11.11
C SER A 50 2.37 26.71 9.82
N GLY A 51 1.96 26.19 8.66
CA GLY A 51 2.65 26.39 7.39
C GLY A 51 4.02 25.71 7.29
N PHE A 52 4.47 25.00 8.34
CA PHE A 52 5.66 24.15 8.32
C PHE A 52 5.36 22.86 7.58
N ALA A 53 5.48 22.91 6.26
CA ALA A 53 5.45 21.72 5.41
C ALA A 53 6.61 20.79 5.80
N GLY A 54 6.31 19.59 6.32
CA GLY A 54 7.30 18.53 6.55
C GLY A 54 7.35 17.89 7.93
N SER A 55 6.61 18.39 8.93
CA SER A 55 6.56 17.77 10.28
C SER A 55 6.05 16.31 10.24
N GLY A 56 4.99 16.05 9.46
CA GLY A 56 4.47 14.70 9.22
C GLY A 56 5.41 13.83 8.38
N GLU A 57 6.25 14.44 7.54
CA GLU A 57 7.19 13.70 6.69
C GLU A 57 8.32 13.06 7.50
N GLY A 58 8.86 13.78 8.50
CA GLY A 58 9.86 13.22 9.43
C GLY A 58 9.33 12.02 10.21
N PHE A 59 8.09 12.12 10.71
CA PHE A 59 7.46 11.03 11.44
C PHE A 59 7.13 9.83 10.54
N ARG A 60 6.64 10.06 9.31
CA ARG A 60 6.44 9.00 8.32
C ARG A 60 7.74 8.29 7.97
N ARG A 61 8.86 9.02 7.83
CA ARG A 61 10.18 8.42 7.63
C ARG A 61 10.64 7.60 8.82
N PHE A 62 10.42 8.08 10.04
CA PHE A 62 10.69 7.30 11.26
C PHE A 62 9.90 5.99 11.28
N LEU A 63 8.60 6.04 10.99
CA LEU A 63 7.76 4.84 10.92
C LEU A 63 8.21 3.91 9.79
N ALA A 64 8.47 4.45 8.60
CA ALA A 64 8.98 3.68 7.45
C ALA A 64 10.33 3.02 7.75
N GLY A 65 11.17 3.65 8.57
CA GLY A 65 12.43 3.10 9.07
C GLY A 65 12.27 2.02 10.16
N GLY A 66 11.04 1.60 10.47
CA GLY A 66 10.75 0.58 11.47
C GLY A 66 10.27 1.10 12.82
N GLY A 67 10.11 2.42 12.98
CA GLY A 67 9.59 3.04 14.20
C GLY A 67 8.18 2.56 14.61
N TRP A 68 7.42 1.99 13.66
CA TRP A 68 6.11 1.38 13.92
C TRP A 68 6.18 0.20 14.90
N LEU A 69 7.32 -0.49 14.97
CA LEU A 69 7.55 -1.59 15.93
C LEU A 69 8.02 -1.05 17.29
N TRP A 70 8.71 0.09 17.29
CA TRP A 70 9.37 0.64 18.48
C TRP A 70 8.36 1.21 19.49
N LEU A 71 7.34 1.93 19.01
CA LEU A 71 6.35 2.58 19.87
C LEU A 71 5.47 1.59 20.65
N PRO A 72 4.97 0.50 20.06
CA PRO A 72 4.32 -0.57 20.81
C PRO A 72 5.25 -1.25 21.82
N LEU A 73 6.51 -1.50 21.47
CA LEU A 73 7.47 -2.12 22.39
C LEU A 73 7.78 -1.21 23.60
N TRP A 74 7.90 0.09 23.40
CA TRP A 74 8.07 1.05 24.49
C TRP A 74 6.80 1.17 25.33
N GLY A 75 5.62 1.16 24.72
CA GLY A 75 4.35 1.09 25.43
C GLY A 75 4.26 -0.16 26.32
N ALA A 76 4.66 -1.32 25.78
CA ALA A 76 4.72 -2.58 26.50
C ALA A 76 5.73 -2.55 27.66
N ALA A 77 6.89 -1.91 27.47
CA ALA A 77 7.89 -1.69 28.52
C ALA A 77 7.34 -0.82 29.66
N LEU A 78 6.63 0.26 29.36
CA LEU A 78 5.96 1.10 30.35
C LEU A 78 4.86 0.31 31.10
N GLY A 79 4.14 -0.57 30.39
CA GLY A 79 3.20 -1.51 30.99
C GLY A 79 3.86 -2.45 32.00
N ALA A 80 5.00 -3.05 31.63
CA ALA A 80 5.79 -3.90 32.53
C ALA A 80 6.29 -3.14 33.77
N LEU A 81 6.79 -1.90 33.61
CA LEU A 81 7.22 -1.06 34.74
C LEU A 81 6.06 -0.74 35.69
N ARG A 82 4.86 -0.52 35.16
CA ARG A 82 3.66 -0.29 35.99
C ARG A 82 3.25 -1.49 36.84
N ALA A 83 3.62 -2.72 36.46
CA ALA A 83 3.36 -3.91 37.26
C ALA A 83 4.38 -4.13 38.40
N VAL A 84 5.53 -3.46 38.39
CA VAL A 84 6.59 -3.64 39.41
C VAL A 84 6.09 -3.46 40.86
N PRO A 85 5.26 -2.44 41.20
CA PRO A 85 4.76 -2.27 42.56
C PRO A 85 3.85 -3.42 43.02
N TRP A 86 3.24 -4.15 42.09
CA TRP A 86 2.29 -5.23 42.37
C TRP A 86 2.97 -6.60 42.61
N GLY A 87 4.28 -6.69 42.40
CA GLY A 87 5.03 -7.93 42.63
C GLY A 87 5.05 -8.29 44.12
N PRO A 88 4.57 -9.47 44.53
CA PRO A 88 4.53 -9.86 45.94
C PRO A 88 5.92 -10.18 46.51
N VAL A 89 6.88 -10.54 45.65
CA VAL A 89 8.25 -10.91 46.03
C VAL A 89 9.28 -10.20 45.15
N ARG A 90 10.49 -9.97 45.70
CA ARG A 90 11.60 -9.27 45.00
C ARG A 90 11.95 -9.90 43.65
N GLY A 91 11.94 -11.23 43.56
CA GLY A 91 12.26 -11.94 42.31
C GLY A 91 11.33 -11.57 41.15
N LEU A 92 10.01 -11.50 41.40
CA LEU A 92 9.02 -11.13 40.39
C LEU A 92 9.13 -9.65 39.98
N ARG A 93 9.48 -8.76 40.92
CA ARG A 93 9.75 -7.34 40.61
C ARG A 93 10.97 -7.20 39.71
N LEU A 94 12.05 -7.92 40.02
CA LEU A 94 13.25 -7.94 39.19
C LEU A 94 12.97 -8.51 37.79
N ALA A 95 12.15 -9.56 37.69
CA ALA A 95 11.73 -10.12 36.42
C ALA A 95 10.93 -9.12 35.57
N ALA A 96 10.00 -8.36 36.18
CA ALA A 96 9.24 -7.32 35.50
C ALA A 96 10.14 -6.15 35.02
N VAL A 97 11.11 -5.73 35.83
CA VAL A 97 12.12 -4.73 35.42
C VAL A 97 12.98 -5.24 34.28
N ALA A 98 13.46 -6.49 34.36
CA ALA A 98 14.26 -7.10 33.31
C ALA A 98 13.48 -7.20 31.99
N LEU A 99 12.19 -7.57 32.05
CA LEU A 99 11.30 -7.59 30.90
C LEU A 99 11.13 -6.19 30.30
N ALA A 100 10.91 -5.16 31.14
CA ALA A 100 10.79 -3.79 30.66
C ALA A 100 12.06 -3.31 29.95
N VAL A 101 13.23 -3.59 30.53
CA VAL A 101 14.53 -3.25 29.93
C VAL A 101 14.72 -3.99 28.61
N ALA A 102 14.40 -5.29 28.55
CA ALA A 102 14.48 -6.07 27.33
C ALA A 102 13.59 -5.50 26.22
N LEU A 103 12.33 -5.18 26.53
CA LEU A 103 11.38 -4.57 25.57
C LEU A 103 11.84 -3.18 25.11
N ALA A 104 12.43 -2.37 26.00
CA ALA A 104 12.94 -1.04 25.66
C ALA A 104 14.23 -1.09 24.81
N ALA A 105 15.09 -2.10 25.05
CA ALA A 105 16.37 -2.25 24.37
C ALA A 105 16.28 -3.04 23.05
N LEU A 106 15.27 -3.91 22.89
CA LEU A 106 15.09 -4.73 21.69
C LEU A 106 15.13 -3.91 20.38
N PRO A 107 14.49 -2.73 20.27
CA PRO A 107 14.59 -1.85 19.10
C PRO A 107 16.00 -1.33 18.77
N LEU A 108 16.87 -1.22 19.78
CA LEU A 108 18.24 -0.69 19.62
C LEU A 108 19.19 -1.76 19.08
N ILE A 109 18.95 -3.03 19.46
CA ILE A 109 19.74 -4.19 19.06
C ILE A 109 19.26 -4.67 17.68
N GLU A 110 17.96 -4.89 17.54
CA GLU A 110 17.33 -5.18 16.26
C GLU A 110 16.79 -3.89 15.66
N ARG A 111 17.66 -3.17 14.93
CA ARG A 111 17.16 -2.18 13.98
C ARG A 111 16.57 -2.98 12.81
N PRO A 112 15.23 -3.03 12.63
CA PRO A 112 14.66 -3.68 11.46
C PRO A 112 15.24 -2.96 10.24
N ARG A 113 16.15 -3.62 9.54
CA ARG A 113 16.63 -3.13 8.25
C ARG A 113 15.45 -3.28 7.31
N VAL A 114 14.65 -2.23 7.19
CA VAL A 114 13.67 -2.09 6.12
C VAL A 114 14.50 -1.94 4.85
N THR A 115 14.95 -3.06 4.29
CA THR A 115 15.73 -3.06 3.06
C THR A 115 14.81 -2.55 1.94
N ASP A 116 15.14 -1.39 1.37
CA ASP A 116 14.46 -0.81 0.21
C ASP A 116 14.72 -1.59 -1.08
N ARG A 117 15.69 -2.52 -1.04
CA ARG A 117 15.92 -3.44 -2.14
C ARG A 117 14.84 -4.52 -2.10
N PRO A 118 14.06 -4.67 -3.19
CA PRO A 118 13.18 -5.82 -3.32
C PRO A 118 14.04 -7.06 -3.17
N ARG A 119 13.76 -7.83 -2.10
CA ARG A 119 14.42 -9.12 -1.90
C ARG A 119 14.11 -9.93 -3.14
N THR A 120 15.13 -10.28 -3.92
CA THR A 120 15.04 -11.26 -5.01
C THR A 120 14.81 -12.64 -4.41
N GLU A 121 13.70 -12.80 -3.69
CA GLU A 121 13.10 -14.10 -3.44
C GLU A 121 12.88 -14.72 -4.82
N ARG A 122 13.23 -16.00 -4.99
CA ARG A 122 12.91 -16.72 -6.23
C ARG A 122 11.40 -16.71 -6.40
N LEU A 123 10.90 -15.80 -7.24
CA LEU A 123 9.49 -15.68 -7.58
C LEU A 123 9.13 -16.83 -8.52
N ALA A 124 8.93 -18.02 -7.95
CA ALA A 124 8.73 -19.24 -8.70
C ALA A 124 7.33 -19.30 -9.33
N THR A 125 6.31 -18.80 -8.61
CA THR A 125 4.92 -18.90 -9.06
C THR A 125 4.33 -17.55 -9.48
N ALA A 126 3.32 -17.59 -10.36
CA ALA A 126 2.54 -16.40 -10.73
C ALA A 126 1.94 -15.69 -9.50
N ARG A 127 1.52 -16.47 -8.49
CA ARG A 127 0.98 -15.94 -7.24
C ARG A 127 2.04 -15.23 -6.39
N ASP A 128 3.29 -15.69 -6.41
CA ASP A 128 4.40 -15.00 -5.75
C ASP A 128 4.74 -13.70 -6.46
N LYS A 129 4.78 -13.74 -7.79
CA LYS A 129 4.99 -12.56 -8.64
C LYS A 129 3.89 -11.51 -8.41
N ALA A 130 2.62 -11.90 -8.40
CA ALA A 130 1.51 -10.99 -8.12
C ALA A 130 1.62 -10.33 -6.73
N ARG A 131 1.95 -11.10 -5.69
CA ARG A 131 2.19 -10.56 -4.34
C ARG A 131 3.39 -9.62 -4.31
N ALA A 132 4.45 -9.94 -5.03
CA ALA A 132 5.63 -9.09 -5.13
C ALA A 132 5.32 -7.76 -5.82
N ILE A 133 4.59 -7.79 -6.94
CA ILE A 133 4.13 -6.60 -7.67
C ILE A 133 3.42 -5.63 -6.71
N LEU A 134 2.39 -6.09 -6.00
CA LEU A 134 1.62 -5.25 -5.07
C LEU A 134 2.50 -4.59 -4.00
N ARG A 135 3.47 -5.33 -3.44
CA ARG A 135 4.38 -4.81 -2.41
C ARG A 135 5.40 -3.82 -2.96
N TRP A 136 5.81 -3.97 -4.21
CA TRP A 136 6.91 -3.20 -4.80
C TRP A 136 6.45 -1.88 -5.41
N SER A 137 5.26 -1.84 -6.03
CA SER A 137 4.76 -0.66 -6.78
C SER A 137 4.73 0.64 -5.97
N TYR A 138 4.47 0.57 -4.66
CA TYR A 138 4.31 1.76 -3.83
C TYR A 138 5.46 2.06 -2.89
N ARG A 139 6.51 1.21 -2.90
CA ARG A 139 7.54 1.26 -1.86
C ARG A 139 8.75 2.10 -2.23
N SER A 140 9.31 1.87 -3.42
CA SER A 140 10.52 2.57 -3.86
C SER A 140 10.65 2.57 -5.39
N PRO A 141 11.41 3.52 -5.96
CA PRO A 141 11.73 3.50 -7.40
C PRO A 141 12.36 2.18 -7.86
N ALA A 142 13.18 1.54 -7.02
CA ALA A 142 13.75 0.22 -7.30
C ALA A 142 12.68 -0.90 -7.30
N GLY A 143 11.65 -0.78 -6.47
CA GLY A 143 10.48 -1.63 -6.51
C GLY A 143 9.74 -1.51 -7.84
N VAL A 144 9.49 -0.27 -8.30
CA VAL A 144 8.88 0.00 -9.61
C VAL A 144 9.72 -0.58 -10.76
N GLU A 145 11.05 -0.46 -10.70
CA GLU A 145 11.95 -1.08 -11.70
C GLU A 145 11.84 -2.61 -11.73
N SER A 146 11.58 -3.24 -10.58
CA SER A 146 11.36 -4.68 -10.51
C SER A 146 10.02 -5.09 -11.14
N VAL A 147 8.98 -4.28 -10.96
CA VAL A 147 7.68 -4.47 -11.64
C VAL A 147 7.83 -4.28 -13.15
N LEU A 148 8.66 -3.33 -13.60
CA LEU A 148 9.00 -3.17 -15.02
C LEU A 148 9.58 -4.45 -15.63
N GLY A 149 10.43 -5.18 -14.90
CA GLY A 149 10.90 -6.51 -15.32
C GLY A 149 9.77 -7.53 -15.50
N LEU A 150 8.85 -7.60 -14.54
CA LEU A 150 7.71 -8.53 -14.57
C LEU A 150 6.65 -8.18 -15.63
N SER A 151 6.64 -6.96 -16.15
CA SER A 151 5.72 -6.59 -17.24
C SER A 151 5.95 -7.36 -18.55
N ARG A 152 7.07 -8.08 -18.68
CA ARG A 152 7.39 -8.94 -19.83
C ARG A 152 7.38 -10.44 -19.48
N ASP A 153 6.72 -10.81 -18.38
CA ASP A 153 6.62 -12.21 -17.97
C ASP A 153 5.94 -13.08 -19.05
N PRO A 154 6.36 -14.34 -19.25
CA PRO A 154 5.64 -15.25 -20.15
C PRO A 154 4.18 -15.45 -19.72
N ASP A 155 3.87 -15.40 -18.43
CA ASP A 155 2.51 -15.54 -17.93
C ASP A 155 1.70 -14.25 -18.18
N PRO A 156 0.60 -14.32 -18.96
CA PRO A 156 -0.23 -13.15 -19.24
C PRO A 156 -0.91 -12.57 -18.01
N GLN A 157 -1.21 -13.37 -16.98
CA GLN A 157 -1.78 -12.86 -15.73
C GLN A 157 -0.75 -11.99 -14.99
N VAL A 158 0.52 -12.41 -14.97
CA VAL A 158 1.59 -11.63 -14.36
C VAL A 158 1.82 -10.34 -15.14
N ARG A 159 1.82 -10.38 -16.49
CA ARG A 159 1.91 -9.16 -17.30
C ARG A 159 0.76 -8.21 -17.04
N GLU A 160 -0.47 -8.69 -16.98
CA GLU A 160 -1.66 -7.87 -16.71
C GLU A 160 -1.53 -7.17 -15.35
N GLN A 161 -1.17 -7.91 -14.29
CA GLN A 161 -0.98 -7.35 -12.95
C GLN A 161 0.18 -6.35 -12.91
N ALA A 162 1.28 -6.65 -13.60
CA ALA A 162 2.42 -5.75 -13.67
C ALA A 162 2.04 -4.45 -14.40
N ILE A 163 1.37 -4.51 -15.56
CA ILE A 163 0.94 -3.33 -16.31
C ILE A 163 -0.04 -2.48 -15.50
N LEU A 164 -1.01 -3.09 -14.81
CA LEU A 164 -1.89 -2.40 -13.88
C LEU A 164 -1.07 -1.64 -12.81
N ALA A 165 -0.15 -2.33 -12.16
CA ALA A 165 0.74 -1.75 -11.17
C ALA A 165 1.66 -0.65 -11.72
N LEU A 166 2.10 -0.73 -12.99
CA LEU A 166 2.87 0.34 -13.62
C LEU A 166 2.02 1.59 -13.89
N GLY A 167 0.71 1.42 -14.10
CA GLY A 167 -0.23 2.55 -14.18
C GLY A 167 -0.56 3.17 -12.83
N GLU A 168 -0.43 2.40 -11.74
CA GLU A 168 -0.76 2.82 -10.39
C GLU A 168 0.40 2.47 -9.44
N ASN A 169 1.40 3.36 -9.41
CA ASN A 169 2.60 3.21 -8.56
C ASN A 169 2.97 4.54 -7.91
N LEU A 170 3.96 4.50 -7.01
CA LEU A 170 4.38 5.68 -6.26
C LEU A 170 4.78 6.87 -7.14
N ILE A 171 5.41 6.64 -8.31
CA ILE A 171 5.88 7.70 -9.20
C ILE A 171 4.68 8.36 -9.87
N VAL A 172 3.76 7.57 -10.41
CA VAL A 172 2.52 8.08 -11.02
C VAL A 172 1.71 8.84 -9.98
N SER A 173 1.49 8.26 -8.80
CA SER A 173 0.72 8.91 -7.74
C SER A 173 1.36 10.23 -7.28
N ASP A 174 2.69 10.28 -7.11
CA ASP A 174 3.40 11.49 -6.69
C ASP A 174 3.32 12.60 -7.75
N ILE A 175 3.39 12.26 -9.05
CA ILE A 175 3.26 13.22 -10.14
C ILE A 175 1.83 13.74 -10.26
N GLU A 176 0.82 12.85 -10.28
CA GLU A 176 -0.58 13.24 -10.46
C GLU A 176 -1.13 14.09 -9.29
N HIS A 177 -0.58 13.95 -8.08
CA HIS A 177 -0.96 14.77 -6.93
C HIS A 177 -0.06 16.00 -6.72
N SER A 178 0.94 16.22 -7.58
CA SER A 178 1.83 17.37 -7.45
C SER A 178 1.16 18.67 -7.85
N SER A 179 1.65 19.78 -7.31
CA SER A 179 1.19 21.13 -7.63
C SER A 179 2.37 22.06 -7.90
N PRO A 180 2.16 23.26 -8.46
CA PRO A 180 3.25 24.23 -8.64
C PRO A 180 3.97 24.58 -7.33
N VAL A 181 3.24 24.54 -6.19
CA VAL A 181 3.78 24.83 -4.86
C VAL A 181 4.49 23.61 -4.25
N HIS A 182 4.08 22.40 -4.65
CA HIS A 182 4.65 21.13 -4.18
C HIS A 182 4.98 20.25 -5.39
N PRO A 183 6.09 20.52 -6.10
CA PRO A 183 6.45 19.78 -7.29
C PRO A 183 6.81 18.33 -6.94
N SER A 184 6.45 17.40 -7.83
CA SER A 184 6.84 16.00 -7.69
C SER A 184 8.36 15.85 -7.79
N ARG A 185 8.93 15.06 -6.87
CA ARG A 185 10.34 14.67 -6.91
C ARG A 185 10.64 13.70 -8.05
N PHE A 186 9.62 13.08 -8.65
CA PHE A 186 9.77 12.16 -9.77
C PHE A 186 9.47 12.78 -11.12
N ARG A 187 9.15 14.08 -11.17
CA ARG A 187 8.80 14.78 -12.39
C ARG A 187 9.84 14.55 -13.48
N ASP A 188 11.13 14.69 -13.16
CA ASP A 188 12.23 14.52 -14.11
C ASP A 188 12.96 13.18 -13.95
N HIS A 189 12.35 12.21 -13.27
CA HIS A 189 12.99 10.94 -12.99
C HIS A 189 12.99 10.04 -14.25
N PRO A 190 14.13 9.40 -14.62
CA PRO A 190 14.24 8.60 -15.85
C PRO A 190 13.28 7.41 -15.90
N LEU A 191 12.82 6.92 -14.74
CA LEU A 191 11.81 5.86 -14.67
C LEU A 191 10.47 6.29 -15.25
N ARG A 192 10.08 7.56 -15.16
CA ARG A 192 8.83 8.06 -15.76
C ARG A 192 8.78 7.74 -17.25
N ASP A 193 9.86 8.03 -17.97
CA ASP A 193 9.94 7.80 -19.41
C ASP A 193 10.03 6.31 -19.76
N ARG A 194 10.69 5.50 -18.92
CA ARG A 194 10.71 4.03 -19.06
C ARG A 194 9.33 3.43 -18.87
N LEU A 195 8.57 3.91 -17.88
CA LEU A 195 7.17 3.51 -17.64
C LEU A 195 6.30 3.83 -18.84
N ARG A 196 6.32 5.10 -19.29
CA ARG A 196 5.60 5.56 -20.49
C ARG A 196 5.89 4.66 -21.69
N ARG A 197 7.17 4.42 -21.97
CA ARG A 197 7.60 3.57 -23.08
C ARG A 197 7.09 2.15 -22.95
N ARG A 198 7.23 1.52 -21.78
CA ARG A 198 6.77 0.14 -21.57
C ARG A 198 5.26 0.01 -21.73
N LEU A 199 4.48 0.95 -21.19
CA LEU A 199 3.03 0.98 -21.36
C LEU A 199 2.64 1.16 -22.83
N SER A 200 3.34 2.04 -23.56
CA SER A 200 3.12 2.25 -24.99
C SER A 200 3.42 0.98 -25.81
N GLU A 201 4.52 0.28 -25.48
CA GLU A 201 4.85 -1.03 -26.08
C GLU A 201 3.77 -2.08 -25.78
N ALA A 202 3.26 -2.14 -24.54
CA ALA A 202 2.21 -3.08 -24.16
C ALA A 202 0.90 -2.79 -24.90
N LEU A 203 0.52 -1.52 -25.00
CA LEU A 203 -0.65 -1.06 -25.74
C LEU A 203 -0.57 -1.48 -27.22
N ALA A 204 0.58 -1.25 -27.86
CA ALA A 204 0.75 -1.49 -29.28
C ALA A 204 0.87 -2.97 -29.65
N ALA A 205 1.55 -3.78 -28.82
CA ALA A 205 2.06 -5.08 -29.25
C ALA A 205 1.79 -6.25 -28.30
N ASP A 206 1.22 -6.07 -27.11
CA ASP A 206 0.93 -7.25 -26.26
C ASP A 206 -0.15 -8.11 -26.92
N PRO A 207 0.05 -9.43 -27.07
CA PRO A 207 -0.93 -10.30 -27.70
C PRO A 207 -2.23 -10.40 -26.89
N VAL A 208 -2.18 -10.17 -25.57
CA VAL A 208 -3.33 -10.31 -24.69
C VAL A 208 -4.08 -9.00 -24.55
N GLU A 209 -5.35 -9.03 -24.92
CA GLU A 209 -6.22 -7.86 -24.91
C GLU A 209 -6.36 -7.20 -23.54
N SER A 210 -6.46 -7.98 -22.46
CA SER A 210 -6.53 -7.40 -21.11
C SER A 210 -5.28 -6.62 -20.73
N VAL A 211 -4.11 -7.05 -21.22
CA VAL A 211 -2.85 -6.33 -21.01
C VAL A 211 -2.85 -5.02 -21.80
N ARG A 212 -3.28 -5.04 -23.07
CA ARG A 212 -3.45 -3.82 -23.89
C ARG A 212 -4.44 -2.85 -23.25
N ALA A 213 -5.57 -3.35 -22.75
CA ALA A 213 -6.59 -2.56 -22.08
C ALA A 213 -6.04 -1.87 -20.82
N GLN A 214 -5.32 -2.61 -19.96
CA GLN A 214 -4.68 -2.03 -18.77
C GLN A 214 -3.64 -0.97 -19.15
N ALA A 215 -2.85 -1.21 -20.20
CA ALA A 215 -1.89 -0.24 -20.69
C ALA A 215 -2.57 1.04 -21.20
N ALA A 216 -3.66 0.89 -21.97
CA ALA A 216 -4.47 2.01 -22.42
C ALA A 216 -5.04 2.82 -21.25
N ARG A 217 -5.64 2.14 -20.26
CA ARG A 217 -6.16 2.78 -19.05
C ARG A 217 -5.09 3.56 -18.30
N ALA A 218 -3.91 2.96 -18.09
CA ALA A 218 -2.80 3.58 -17.40
C ALA A 218 -2.32 4.86 -18.11
N LEU A 219 -2.12 4.80 -19.43
CA LEU A 219 -1.68 5.94 -20.22
C LEU A 219 -2.73 7.05 -20.27
N TRP A 220 -4.02 6.69 -20.32
CA TRP A 220 -5.09 7.67 -20.44
C TRP A 220 -5.41 8.39 -19.12
N LYS A 221 -5.41 7.67 -17.99
CA LYS A 221 -5.77 8.24 -16.68
C LYS A 221 -4.70 9.14 -16.08
N ALA A 222 -3.45 9.03 -16.51
CA ALA A 222 -2.32 9.77 -15.94
C ALA A 222 -1.63 10.69 -16.98
N PRO A 223 -2.35 11.67 -17.55
CA PRO A 223 -1.82 12.53 -18.61
C PRO A 223 -0.72 13.48 -18.12
N SER A 224 -0.67 13.80 -16.82
CA SER A 224 0.40 14.66 -16.28
C SER A 224 1.71 13.88 -16.13
N THR A 225 1.62 12.58 -15.89
CA THR A 225 2.76 11.66 -15.84
C THR A 225 3.25 11.23 -17.22
N PHE A 226 2.32 10.81 -18.09
CA PHE A 226 2.67 10.17 -19.35
C PHE A 226 2.44 11.04 -20.58
N GLY A 227 1.83 12.21 -20.46
CA GLY A 227 1.34 12.98 -21.62
C GLY A 227 0.04 12.40 -22.18
N ARG A 228 -0.54 13.09 -23.18
CA ARG A 228 -1.77 12.64 -23.84
C ARG A 228 -1.44 11.57 -24.88
N GLU A 229 -2.10 10.42 -24.78
CA GLU A 229 -1.95 9.30 -25.71
C GLU A 229 -3.31 8.94 -26.35
N PRO A 230 -3.66 9.53 -27.50
CA PRO A 230 -4.97 9.32 -28.13
C PRO A 230 -5.27 7.84 -28.46
N ALA A 231 -4.25 7.08 -28.86
CA ALA A 231 -4.37 5.65 -29.15
C ALA A 231 -4.88 4.84 -27.94
N ALA A 232 -4.60 5.30 -26.72
CA ALA A 232 -5.14 4.69 -25.50
C ALA A 232 -6.65 4.90 -25.39
N ALA A 233 -7.14 6.13 -25.63
CA ALA A 233 -8.56 6.43 -25.65
C ALA A 233 -9.31 5.65 -26.74
N GLU A 234 -8.73 5.56 -27.94
CA GLU A 234 -9.30 4.79 -29.06
C GLU A 234 -9.39 3.30 -28.73
N THR A 235 -8.37 2.73 -28.09
CA THR A 235 -8.39 1.33 -27.65
C THR A 235 -9.51 1.06 -26.64
N LEU A 236 -9.66 1.94 -25.65
CA LEU A 236 -10.72 1.84 -24.64
C LEU A 236 -12.12 2.02 -25.28
N ALA A 237 -12.27 2.93 -26.25
CA ALA A 237 -13.51 3.11 -27.01
C ALA A 237 -13.87 1.85 -27.82
N ALA A 238 -12.89 1.24 -28.49
CA ALA A 238 -13.07 0.00 -29.24
C ALA A 238 -13.45 -1.19 -28.34
N ILE A 239 -13.04 -1.18 -27.06
CA ILE A 239 -13.52 -2.17 -26.08
C ILE A 239 -14.99 -1.93 -25.75
N LEU A 240 -15.41 -0.69 -25.51
CA LEU A 240 -16.82 -0.36 -25.23
C LEU A 240 -17.74 -0.67 -26.42
N ASP A 241 -17.29 -0.43 -27.64
CA ASP A 241 -18.08 -0.74 -28.84
C ASP A 241 -18.28 -2.27 -28.99
N ARG A 242 -17.25 -3.07 -28.74
CA ARG A 242 -17.36 -4.54 -28.74
C ARG A 242 -18.09 -5.07 -27.51
N ALA A 243 -18.18 -4.30 -26.42
CA ALA A 243 -18.92 -4.69 -25.23
C ALA A 243 -20.43 -4.86 -25.46
N LEU A 244 -20.93 -4.43 -26.62
CA LEU A 244 -22.28 -4.64 -27.11
C LEU A 244 -22.53 -6.07 -27.62
N GLU A 245 -21.49 -6.85 -27.85
CA GLU A 245 -21.60 -8.21 -28.37
C GLU A 245 -21.85 -9.23 -27.25
N PRO A 246 -22.59 -10.35 -27.51
CA PRO A 246 -22.94 -11.35 -26.49
C PRO A 246 -21.77 -12.06 -25.79
N ARG A 247 -20.54 -11.93 -26.33
CA ARG A 247 -19.32 -12.57 -25.80
C ARG A 247 -18.35 -11.59 -25.15
N ALA A 248 -18.76 -10.34 -24.96
CA ALA A 248 -17.93 -9.33 -24.33
C ALA A 248 -17.54 -9.73 -22.90
N LEU A 249 -16.27 -9.53 -22.56
CA LEU A 249 -15.78 -9.75 -21.20
C LEU A 249 -16.16 -8.54 -20.33
N GLU A 250 -17.10 -8.72 -19.41
CA GLU A 250 -17.58 -7.68 -18.47
C GLU A 250 -16.43 -6.93 -17.77
N ARG A 251 -15.37 -7.66 -17.40
CA ARG A 251 -14.16 -7.08 -16.80
C ARG A 251 -13.50 -6.01 -17.67
N LEU A 252 -13.42 -6.22 -18.98
CA LEU A 252 -12.83 -5.26 -19.91
C LEU A 252 -13.73 -4.04 -20.09
N THR A 253 -15.04 -4.23 -20.06
CA THR A 253 -16.02 -3.14 -20.08
C THR A 253 -15.85 -2.22 -18.88
N TRP A 254 -15.78 -2.77 -17.67
CA TRP A 254 -15.52 -1.99 -16.46
C TRP A 254 -14.19 -1.23 -16.52
N LEU A 255 -13.15 -1.88 -17.04
CA LEU A 255 -11.84 -1.26 -17.23
C LEU A 255 -11.93 -0.07 -18.20
N ALA A 256 -12.62 -0.24 -19.32
CA ALA A 256 -12.81 0.82 -20.31
C ALA A 256 -13.64 1.99 -19.76
N LEU A 257 -14.69 1.71 -18.98
CA LEU A 257 -15.49 2.73 -18.31
C LEU A 257 -14.68 3.51 -17.26
N ASP A 258 -13.84 2.83 -16.47
CA ASP A 258 -12.95 3.49 -15.52
C ASP A 258 -11.87 4.33 -16.22
N GLY A 259 -11.38 3.89 -17.38
CA GLY A 259 -10.54 4.71 -18.25
C GLY A 259 -11.28 5.95 -18.75
N ALA A 260 -12.54 5.80 -19.17
CA ALA A 260 -13.37 6.90 -19.69
C ALA A 260 -13.73 7.95 -18.62
N ALA A 261 -13.61 7.63 -17.33
CA ALA A 261 -13.70 8.62 -16.25
C ALA A 261 -12.48 9.56 -16.16
N GLY A 262 -11.44 9.34 -16.98
CA GLY A 262 -10.26 10.19 -17.09
C GLY A 262 -10.49 11.47 -17.92
N PRO A 263 -9.45 11.97 -18.61
CA PRO A 263 -9.59 13.12 -19.50
C PRO A 263 -10.65 12.90 -20.59
N ARG A 264 -11.30 13.99 -21.02
CA ARG A 264 -12.32 13.95 -22.06
C ARG A 264 -11.73 13.60 -23.43
N HIS A 265 -12.39 12.68 -24.14
CA HIS A 265 -12.06 12.33 -25.52
C HIS A 265 -13.33 11.99 -26.32
N PRO A 266 -13.57 12.65 -27.48
CA PRO A 266 -14.82 12.48 -28.23
C PRO A 266 -15.12 11.04 -28.67
N ALA A 267 -14.10 10.21 -28.91
CA ALA A 267 -14.33 8.80 -29.25
C ALA A 267 -14.83 7.99 -28.04
N LEU A 268 -14.30 8.26 -26.84
CA LEU A 268 -14.69 7.58 -25.61
C LEU A 268 -16.08 8.00 -25.16
N GLU A 269 -16.39 9.30 -25.19
CA GLU A 269 -17.72 9.81 -24.83
C GLU A 269 -18.81 9.21 -25.73
N ARG A 270 -18.55 9.16 -27.05
CA ARG A 270 -19.48 8.55 -28.02
C ARG A 270 -19.66 7.05 -27.78
N ALA A 271 -18.56 6.30 -27.56
CA ALA A 271 -18.63 4.88 -27.28
C ALA A 271 -19.36 4.59 -25.95
N ALA A 272 -19.07 5.36 -24.90
CA ALA A 272 -19.75 5.26 -23.61
C ALA A 272 -21.25 5.59 -23.72
N ALA A 273 -21.62 6.62 -24.49
CA ALA A 273 -23.02 6.97 -24.73
C ALA A 273 -23.78 5.85 -25.47
N ARG A 274 -23.18 5.28 -26.52
CA ARG A 274 -23.74 4.12 -27.23
C ARG A 274 -23.91 2.93 -26.30
N PHE A 275 -22.87 2.61 -25.53
CA PHE A 275 -22.89 1.51 -24.57
C PHE A 275 -23.97 1.71 -23.49
N ALA A 276 -24.10 2.92 -22.94
CA ALA A 276 -25.15 3.28 -21.98
C ALA A 276 -26.57 3.10 -22.54
N ALA A 277 -26.78 3.35 -23.84
CA ALA A 277 -28.08 3.21 -24.47
C ALA A 277 -28.47 1.73 -24.67
N ALA A 278 -27.49 0.85 -24.90
CA ALA A 278 -27.72 -0.54 -25.27
C ALA A 278 -27.61 -1.54 -24.11
N THR A 279 -26.83 -1.25 -23.07
CA THR A 279 -26.64 -2.21 -21.97
C THR A 279 -27.91 -2.38 -21.12
N ALA A 280 -28.28 -3.63 -20.84
CA ALA A 280 -29.39 -3.98 -19.96
C ALA A 280 -29.03 -3.81 -18.48
N ASP A 281 -27.75 -3.88 -18.13
CA ASP A 281 -27.25 -3.79 -16.77
C ASP A 281 -27.33 -2.34 -16.23
N PRO A 282 -28.05 -2.10 -15.11
CA PRO A 282 -28.24 -0.76 -14.56
C PRO A 282 -26.97 -0.13 -13.95
N GLU A 283 -26.02 -0.93 -13.48
CA GLU A 283 -24.74 -0.44 -12.92
C GLU A 283 -23.81 0.01 -14.04
N LEU A 284 -23.63 -0.84 -15.05
CA LEU A 284 -22.87 -0.51 -16.25
C LEU A 284 -23.46 0.69 -16.97
N ARG A 285 -24.80 0.79 -17.04
CA ARG A 285 -25.48 1.95 -17.61
C ARG A 285 -25.17 3.24 -16.85
N ARG A 286 -25.18 3.20 -15.52
CA ARG A 286 -24.87 4.37 -14.67
C ARG A 286 -23.43 4.83 -14.88
N ALA A 287 -22.48 3.90 -14.86
CA ALA A 287 -21.06 4.19 -15.10
C ALA A 287 -20.82 4.76 -16.50
N ALA A 288 -21.44 4.17 -17.53
CA ALA A 288 -21.34 4.64 -18.90
C ALA A 288 -21.94 6.04 -19.12
N ARG A 289 -23.06 6.36 -18.47
CA ARG A 289 -23.62 7.73 -18.48
C ARG A 289 -22.71 8.74 -17.78
N ALA A 290 -21.99 8.34 -16.74
CA ALA A 290 -21.02 9.22 -16.08
C ALA A 290 -19.82 9.48 -17.00
N ALA A 291 -19.33 8.44 -17.67
CA ALA A 291 -18.23 8.53 -18.65
C ALA A 291 -18.57 9.30 -19.93
N ALA A 292 -19.86 9.43 -20.28
CA ALA A 292 -20.33 10.15 -21.45
C ALA A 292 -20.56 11.66 -21.23
N ARG A 293 -20.32 12.17 -20.02
CA ARG A 293 -20.57 13.57 -19.64
C ARG A 293 -19.30 14.41 -19.65
#